data_AF-A0A354CL99-F1
#
_entry.id   AF-A0A354CL99-F1
#
_cell.length_a   1.000
_cell.length_b   1.000
_cell.length_c   1.000
_cell.angle_alpha   90.00
_cell.angle_beta   90.00
_cell.angle_gamma   90.00
#
_symmetry.space_group_name_H-M   'P 1'
#
loop_
_entity.id
_entity.type
_entity.pdbx_description
1 polymer ?
#
loop_
_entity_poly.entity_id
_entity_poly.type
_entity_poly.pdbx_seq_one_letter_code
_entity_poly.pdbx_strand_id
1 'polypeptide(L)'
;LIKNVVNNSTVPVIETGTGNCHIYVDESADIDMAANIINNAKTQRIGVCNACESLVIHSAAAPVAIPAIADILSKSNVQMRGDDRACAIDARLIPASEEDWGREYLDYIISIKTVDSIDEAIE
;
A
#
# COMPACT_ATOMS: atom_id res chain seq x y z
N LEU A 1 25.28 -3.79 0.33
CA LEU A 1 26.00 -3.00 1.35
C LEU A 1 25.45 -3.25 2.76
N ILE A 2 24.18 -2.94 3.04
CA ILE A 2 23.55 -3.12 4.38
C ILE A 2 23.67 -4.56 4.90
N LYS A 3 23.17 -5.56 4.15
CA LYS A 3 23.31 -6.99 4.52
C LYS A 3 24.75 -7.40 4.85
N ASN A 4 25.74 -6.84 4.15
CA ASN A 4 27.13 -7.16 4.39
C ASN A 4 27.64 -6.59 5.73
N VAL A 5 27.19 -5.39 6.11
CA VAL A 5 27.53 -4.77 7.40
C VAL A 5 26.82 -5.51 8.54
N VAL A 6 25.53 -5.79 8.40
CA VAL A 6 24.74 -6.52 9.41
C VAL A 6 25.31 -7.92 9.65
N ASN A 7 25.66 -8.66 8.59
CA ASN A 7 26.11 -10.04 8.72
C ASN A 7 27.56 -10.19 9.22
N ASN A 8 28.40 -9.16 9.09
CA ASN A 8 29.85 -9.29 9.34
C ASN A 8 30.39 -8.31 10.38
N SER A 9 29.60 -7.33 10.84
CA SER A 9 30.06 -6.38 11.86
C SER A 9 30.21 -7.06 13.22
N THR A 10 31.37 -6.86 13.85
CA THR A 10 31.63 -7.31 15.24
C THR A 10 31.26 -6.26 16.28
N VAL A 11 30.90 -5.04 15.84
CA VAL A 11 30.36 -3.97 16.70
C VAL A 11 28.85 -3.83 16.46
N PRO A 12 28.06 -3.40 17.47
CA PRO A 12 26.62 -3.18 17.30
C PRO A 12 26.31 -2.24 16.13
N VAL A 13 25.30 -2.60 15.32
CA VAL A 13 24.88 -1.86 14.12
C VAL A 13 23.41 -1.44 14.29
N ILE A 14 23.10 -0.22 13.84
CA ILE A 14 21.72 0.22 13.63
C ILE A 14 21.39 0.01 12.16
N GLU A 15 20.49 -0.91 11.86
CA GLU A 15 19.99 -1.15 10.51
C GLU A 15 18.77 -0.29 10.22
N THR A 16 18.82 0.49 9.15
CA THR A 16 17.64 1.15 8.56
C THR A 16 17.26 0.35 7.32
N GLY A 17 16.24 -0.51 7.46
CA GLY A 17 15.87 -1.55 6.49
C GLY A 17 14.88 -1.12 5.41
N THR A 18 14.11 -2.10 4.94
CA THR A 18 13.07 -2.05 3.89
C THR A 18 11.82 -1.29 4.34
N GLY A 19 11.19 -0.55 3.44
CA GLY A 19 10.03 0.30 3.68
C GLY A 19 8.73 -0.16 3.02
N ASN A 20 8.20 -1.34 3.39
CA ASN A 20 6.86 -1.77 2.95
C ASN A 20 5.79 -1.22 3.91
N CYS A 21 5.42 0.06 3.73
CA CYS A 21 4.43 0.72 4.58
C CYS A 21 3.00 0.49 4.09
N HIS A 22 2.09 0.27 5.05
CA HIS A 22 0.69 -0.05 4.80
C HIS A 22 -0.21 1.07 5.32
N ILE A 23 -1.31 1.36 4.61
CA ILE A 23 -2.44 2.15 5.12
C ILE A 23 -3.67 1.27 5.17
N TYR A 24 -4.32 1.23 6.33
CA TYR A 24 -5.61 0.57 6.52
C TYR A 24 -6.75 1.58 6.40
N VAL A 25 -7.76 1.25 5.60
CA VAL A 25 -9.01 2.01 5.46
C VAL A 25 -10.14 1.22 6.10
N ASP A 26 -10.55 1.66 7.28
CA ASP A 26 -11.64 1.08 8.07
C ASP A 26 -13.02 1.39 7.46
N GLU A 27 -14.05 0.62 7.85
CA GLU A 27 -15.44 0.88 7.45
C GLU A 27 -15.98 2.24 7.88
N SER A 28 -15.45 2.79 8.98
CA SER A 28 -15.86 4.09 9.52
C SER A 28 -15.06 5.28 8.96
N ALA A 29 -14.13 5.04 8.03
CA ALA A 29 -13.25 6.08 7.51
C ALA A 29 -13.99 7.15 6.69
N ASP A 30 -13.56 8.40 6.84
CA ASP A 30 -13.89 9.45 5.87
C ASP A 30 -13.12 9.17 4.58
N ILE A 31 -13.84 8.81 3.52
CA ILE A 31 -13.27 8.34 2.27
C ILE A 31 -12.50 9.44 1.53
N ASP A 32 -13.00 10.67 1.54
CA ASP A 32 -12.32 11.79 0.88
C ASP A 32 -11.01 12.12 1.60
N MET A 33 -11.02 12.09 2.93
CA MET A 33 -9.82 12.25 3.73
C MET A 33 -8.83 11.12 3.49
N ALA A 34 -9.29 9.86 3.50
CA ALA A 34 -8.47 8.68 3.26
C ALA A 34 -7.79 8.74 1.88
N ALA A 35 -8.53 9.06 0.81
CA ALA A 35 -7.99 9.18 -0.53
C ALA A 35 -6.89 10.25 -0.63
N ASN A 36 -7.08 11.40 0.03
CA ASN A 36 -6.06 12.46 0.08
C ASN A 36 -4.80 12.04 0.85
N ILE A 37 -4.96 11.37 2.00
CA ILE A 37 -3.85 10.85 2.79
C ILE A 37 -3.06 9.82 1.98
N ILE A 38 -3.73 8.88 1.33
CA ILE A 38 -3.13 7.83 0.50
C ILE A 38 -2.35 8.45 -0.66
N ASN A 39 -2.94 9.40 -1.38
CA ASN A 39 -2.25 10.08 -2.47
C ASN A 39 -0.99 10.80 -1.98
N ASN A 40 -1.07 11.51 -0.84
CA ASN A 40 0.11 12.16 -0.26
C ASN A 40 1.18 11.13 0.13
N ALA A 41 0.81 10.08 0.86
CA ALA A 41 1.72 9.05 1.34
C ALA A 41 2.41 8.29 0.20
N LYS A 42 1.74 8.11 -0.95
CA LYS A 42 2.34 7.46 -2.11
C LYS A 42 3.19 8.41 -2.95
N THR A 43 2.72 9.62 -3.21
CA THR A 43 3.23 10.44 -4.32
C THR A 43 4.14 11.59 -3.90
N GLN A 44 4.16 11.95 -2.60
CA GLN A 44 4.98 13.07 -2.13
C GLN A 44 6.48 12.86 -2.42
N ARG A 45 6.99 11.67 -2.12
CA ARG A 45 8.35 11.26 -2.42
C ARG A 45 8.39 9.73 -2.46
N ILE A 46 8.61 9.17 -3.63
CA ILE A 46 8.50 7.71 -3.83
C ILE A 46 9.78 6.97 -3.46
N GLY A 47 10.94 7.61 -3.60
CA GLY A 47 12.24 6.99 -3.30
C GLY A 47 12.62 6.96 -1.81
N VAL A 48 11.65 6.98 -0.90
CA VAL A 48 11.88 6.90 0.55
C VAL A 48 11.15 5.71 1.15
N CYS A 49 11.73 5.13 2.20
CA CYS A 49 11.23 3.93 2.85
C CYS A 49 9.92 4.11 3.65
N ASN A 50 9.33 5.30 3.66
CA ASN A 50 8.03 5.54 4.29
C ASN A 50 6.92 5.86 3.28
N ALA A 51 7.21 5.74 1.98
CA ALA A 51 6.17 5.80 0.97
C ALA A 51 5.17 4.66 1.20
N CYS A 52 3.89 4.93 1.01
CA CYS A 52 2.87 3.89 1.11
C CYS A 52 3.02 2.89 -0.04
N GLU A 53 3.19 1.61 0.24
CA GLU A 53 3.38 0.57 -0.77
C GLU A 53 2.16 -0.34 -0.92
N SER A 54 1.36 -0.45 0.15
CA SER A 54 0.21 -1.35 0.21
C SER A 54 -0.99 -0.71 0.90
N LEU A 55 -2.18 -0.94 0.37
CA LEU A 55 -3.45 -0.56 0.98
C LEU A 55 -4.17 -1.81 1.46
N VAL A 56 -4.72 -1.74 2.67
CA VAL A 56 -5.61 -2.74 3.23
C VAL A 56 -6.96 -2.06 3.43
N ILE A 57 -8.01 -2.55 2.79
CA ILE A 57 -9.31 -1.87 2.78
C ILE A 57 -10.36 -2.81 3.36
N HIS A 58 -11.10 -2.34 4.36
CA HIS A 58 -12.22 -3.09 4.90
C HIS A 58 -13.30 -3.28 3.83
N SER A 59 -13.84 -4.49 3.75
CA SER A 59 -14.77 -4.89 2.71
C SER A 59 -16.06 -4.06 2.67
N ALA A 60 -16.52 -3.57 3.82
CA ALA A 60 -17.66 -2.66 3.89
C ALA A 60 -17.38 -1.26 3.31
N ALA A 61 -16.12 -0.79 3.37
CA ALA A 61 -15.71 0.48 2.76
C ALA A 61 -15.33 0.32 1.28
N ALA A 62 -14.88 -0.86 0.86
CA ALA A 62 -14.32 -1.10 -0.47
C ALA A 62 -15.16 -0.57 -1.65
N PRO A 63 -16.50 -0.73 -1.69
CA PRO A 63 -17.32 -0.26 -2.83
C PRO A 63 -17.27 1.25 -3.07
N VAL A 64 -17.00 2.04 -2.03
CA VAL A 64 -16.89 3.51 -2.11
C VAL A 64 -15.45 3.99 -2.05
N ALA A 65 -14.61 3.32 -1.24
CA ALA A 65 -13.21 3.69 -1.04
C ALA A 65 -12.37 3.45 -2.30
N ILE A 66 -12.50 2.27 -2.93
CA ILE A 66 -11.64 1.88 -4.06
C ILE A 66 -11.82 2.84 -5.24
N PRO A 67 -13.05 3.16 -5.71
CA PRO A 67 -13.21 4.10 -6.80
C PRO A 67 -12.65 5.50 -6.48
N ALA A 68 -12.87 6.01 -5.27
CA ALA A 68 -12.39 7.32 -4.83
C ALA A 68 -10.85 7.39 -4.78
N ILE A 69 -10.22 6.35 -4.24
CA ILE A 69 -8.76 6.19 -4.21
C ILE A 69 -8.22 6.08 -5.64
N ALA A 70 -8.86 5.27 -6.49
CA ALA A 70 -8.42 5.07 -7.85
C ALA A 70 -8.52 6.35 -8.70
N ASP A 71 -9.53 7.18 -8.47
CA ASP A 71 -9.69 8.48 -9.13
C ASP A 71 -8.55 9.46 -8.85
N ILE A 72 -8.08 9.52 -7.59
CA ILE A 72 -6.99 10.43 -7.23
C ILE A 72 -5.63 9.87 -7.65
N LEU A 73 -5.40 8.56 -7.45
CA LEU A 73 -4.13 7.91 -7.77
C LEU A 73 -3.87 7.84 -9.28
N SER A 74 -4.91 7.65 -10.09
CA SER A 74 -4.81 7.65 -11.55
C SER A 74 -4.32 9.01 -12.09
N LYS A 75 -4.72 10.13 -11.46
CA LYS A 75 -4.24 11.48 -11.84
C LYS A 75 -2.75 11.66 -11.59
N SER A 76 -2.20 10.89 -10.65
CA SER A 76 -0.78 10.85 -10.31
C SER A 76 -0.02 9.75 -11.06
N ASN A 77 -0.65 9.09 -12.04
CA ASN A 77 -0.10 7.96 -12.81
C ASN A 77 0.32 6.75 -11.95
N VAL A 78 -0.32 6.54 -10.80
CA VAL A 78 -0.06 5.36 -9.96
C VAL A 78 -0.77 4.14 -10.52
N GLN A 79 -0.02 3.08 -10.79
CA GLN A 79 -0.55 1.75 -11.09
C GLN A 79 -1.07 1.10 -9.79
N MET A 80 -2.27 0.56 -9.84
CA MET A 80 -2.90 -0.11 -8.70
C MET A 80 -3.02 -1.59 -8.99
N ARG A 81 -2.56 -2.42 -8.04
CA ARG A 81 -2.62 -3.88 -8.11
C ARG A 81 -3.57 -4.40 -7.05
N GLY A 82 -4.68 -5.02 -7.43
CA GLY A 82 -5.75 -5.42 -6.53
C GLY A 82 -5.88 -6.93 -6.37
N ASP A 83 -6.39 -7.37 -5.22
CA ASP A 83 -6.97 -8.70 -5.10
C ASP A 83 -8.24 -8.86 -5.95
N ASP A 84 -8.77 -10.08 -6.03
CA ASP A 84 -9.96 -10.38 -6.85
C ASP A 84 -11.17 -9.52 -6.45
N ARG A 85 -11.32 -9.21 -5.16
CA ARG A 85 -12.42 -8.39 -4.62
C ARG A 85 -12.28 -6.93 -5.09
N ALA A 86 -11.08 -6.38 -5.02
CA ALA A 86 -10.79 -5.02 -5.45
C ALA A 86 -10.90 -4.88 -6.97
N CYS A 87 -10.36 -5.84 -7.74
CA CYS A 87 -10.49 -5.88 -9.20
C CYS A 87 -11.94 -6.03 -9.67
N ALA A 88 -12.81 -6.70 -8.90
CA ALA A 88 -14.23 -6.77 -9.20
C ALA A 88 -14.97 -5.42 -8.99
N ILE A 89 -14.42 -4.52 -8.17
CA ILE A 89 -15.00 -3.20 -7.88
C ILE A 89 -14.57 -2.16 -8.91
N ASP A 90 -13.30 -2.14 -9.32
CA ASP A 90 -12.78 -1.14 -10.26
C ASP A 90 -11.85 -1.77 -11.30
N ALA A 91 -12.23 -1.61 -12.57
CA ALA A 91 -11.54 -2.20 -13.72
C ALA A 91 -10.16 -1.60 -14.04
N ARG A 92 -9.77 -0.50 -13.37
CA ARG A 92 -8.41 0.09 -13.51
C ARG A 92 -7.36 -0.73 -12.77
N LEU A 93 -7.76 -1.56 -11.81
CA LEU A 93 -6.85 -2.36 -11.00
C LEU A 93 -6.36 -3.56 -11.81
N ILE A 94 -5.06 -3.81 -11.73
CA ILE A 94 -4.42 -5.00 -12.30
C ILE A 94 -4.45 -6.11 -11.24
N PRO A 95 -4.73 -7.37 -11.58
CA PRO A 95 -4.65 -8.45 -10.61
C PRO A 95 -3.27 -8.50 -9.94
N ALA A 96 -3.27 -8.49 -8.61
CA ALA A 96 -2.08 -8.64 -7.80
C ALA A 96 -1.59 -10.09 -7.82
N SER A 97 -0.28 -10.25 -7.68
CA SER A 97 0.39 -11.52 -7.47
C SER A 97 0.80 -11.67 -6.01
N GLU A 98 1.17 -12.88 -5.58
CA GLU A 98 1.68 -13.13 -4.22
C GLU A 98 2.92 -12.29 -3.87
N GLU A 99 3.71 -11.89 -4.86
CA GLU A 99 4.88 -11.03 -4.63
C GLU A 99 4.48 -9.62 -4.19
N ASP A 100 3.30 -9.13 -4.58
CA ASP A 100 2.88 -7.75 -4.35
C ASP A 100 2.63 -7.45 -2.86
N TRP A 101 2.23 -8.45 -2.07
CA TRP A 101 1.91 -8.28 -0.65
C TRP A 101 3.14 -7.96 0.22
N GLY A 102 4.33 -8.36 -0.22
CA GLY A 102 5.58 -8.08 0.49
C GLY A 102 6.46 -7.03 -0.16
N ARG A 103 6.00 -6.39 -1.26
CA ARG A 103 6.88 -5.63 -2.15
C ARG A 103 6.99 -4.16 -1.77
N GLU A 104 8.22 -3.71 -1.54
CA GLU A 104 8.57 -2.30 -1.60
C GLU A 104 8.82 -1.94 -3.07
N TYR A 105 7.97 -1.09 -3.66
CA TYR A 105 8.05 -0.78 -5.08
C TYR A 105 9.04 0.35 -5.36
N LEU A 106 9.10 1.38 -4.50
CA LEU A 106 9.82 2.63 -4.78
C LEU A 106 9.50 3.21 -6.17
N ASP A 107 8.26 3.01 -6.62
CA ASP A 107 7.74 3.49 -7.90
C ASP A 107 6.28 3.94 -7.74
N TYR A 108 5.67 4.50 -8.77
CA TYR A 108 4.24 4.81 -8.87
C TYR A 108 3.40 3.53 -9.01
N ILE A 109 3.55 2.59 -8.07
CA ILE A 109 2.83 1.31 -7.99
C ILE A 109 2.37 1.10 -6.55
N ILE A 110 1.14 0.64 -6.34
CA ILE A 110 0.62 0.31 -5.01
C ILE A 110 -0.22 -0.98 -5.07
N SER A 111 -0.15 -1.80 -4.02
CA SER A 111 -1.01 -2.97 -3.87
C SER A 111 -2.29 -2.62 -3.08
N ILE A 112 -3.39 -3.34 -3.32
CA ILE A 112 -4.69 -3.16 -2.66
C ILE A 112 -5.23 -4.53 -2.30
N LYS A 113 -5.41 -4.77 -1.01
CA LYS A 113 -6.02 -5.99 -0.46
C LYS A 113 -7.30 -5.65 0.29
N THR A 114 -8.35 -6.43 0.06
CA THR A 114 -9.63 -6.30 0.74
C THR A 114 -9.72 -7.31 1.88
N VAL A 115 -10.06 -6.84 3.08
CA VAL A 115 -10.16 -7.66 4.30
C VAL A 115 -11.53 -7.49 4.95
N ASP A 116 -11.96 -8.46 5.76
CA ASP A 116 -13.26 -8.45 6.43
C ASP A 116 -13.19 -8.00 7.90
N SER A 117 -12.00 -7.73 8.42
CA SER A 117 -11.83 -7.24 9.80
C SER A 117 -10.49 -6.52 10.01
N ILE A 118 -10.38 -5.80 11.13
CA ILE A 118 -9.10 -5.24 11.59
C ILE A 118 -8.09 -6.32 11.97
N ASP A 119 -8.54 -7.46 12.51
CA ASP A 119 -7.65 -8.57 12.88
C ASP A 119 -6.97 -9.13 11.63
N GLU A 120 -7.72 -9.32 10.54
CA GLU A 120 -7.16 -9.72 9.25
C GLU A 120 -6.25 -8.63 8.64
N ALA A 121 -6.48 -7.35 8.94
CA ALA A 121 -5.59 -6.27 8.50
C ALA A 121 -4.23 -6.28 9.22
N ILE A 122 -4.16 -6.87 10.42
CA ILE A 122 -2.95 -6.95 11.25
C ILE A 122 -2.06 -8.14 10.84
N GLU A 123 -2.66 -9.24 10.36
CA GLU A 123 -1.97 -10.47 9.92
C GLU A 123 -1.35 -10.34 8.51
#